data_AF-L8M147-F1
#
_entry.id   AF-L8M147-F1
#
_cell.length_a   1.000
_cell.length_b   1.000
_cell.length_c   1.000
_cell.angle_alpha   90.00
_cell.angle_beta   90.00
_cell.angle_gamma   90.00
#
_symmetry.space_group_name_H-M   'P 1'
#
loop_
_entity.id
_entity.type
_entity.pdbx_description
1 polymer ?
#
loop_
_entity_poly.entity_id
_entity_poly.type
_entity_poly.pdbx_seq_one_letter_code
_entity_poly.pdbx_strand_id
1 'polypeptide(L)'
;MRRSYDTDLMDEQWAKISSLYPEANYLGRPRSIDFREITNAILYLVRAGCPWRLLPHDFPKWQTVYYYFRRWQKEGLWQKNS
;
A
#
# COMPACT_ATOMS: atom_id res chain seq x y z
N MET A 1 -5.10 -16.40 -1.03
CA MET A 1 -3.92 -15.55 -1.28
C MET A 1 -3.89 -15.27 -2.77
N ARG A 2 -3.80 -14.00 -3.20
CA ARG A 2 -3.78 -13.68 -4.63
C ARG A 2 -2.44 -14.08 -5.25
N ARG A 3 -2.41 -14.20 -6.58
CA ARG A 3 -1.14 -14.35 -7.31
C ARG A 3 -0.34 -13.06 -7.15
N SER A 4 0.95 -13.20 -6.87
CA SER A 4 1.85 -12.05 -6.79
C SER A 4 2.03 -11.41 -8.17
N TYR A 5 2.12 -10.08 -8.20
CA TYR A 5 2.57 -9.33 -9.38
C TYR A 5 4.08 -9.12 -9.30
N ASP A 6 4.72 -8.90 -10.45
CA ASP A 6 6.16 -8.56 -10.51
C ASP A 6 6.49 -7.23 -9.81
N THR A 7 5.47 -6.42 -9.50
CA THR A 7 5.56 -5.16 -8.77
C THR A 7 5.45 -5.32 -7.25
N ASP A 8 5.10 -6.52 -6.77
CA ASP A 8 4.94 -6.77 -5.35
C ASP A 8 6.30 -6.77 -4.65
N LEU A 9 6.33 -6.25 -3.44
CA LEU A 9 7.52 -6.26 -2.61
C LEU A 9 7.82 -7.68 -2.12
N MET A 10 9.09 -8.06 -2.23
CA MET A 10 9.61 -9.21 -1.50
C MET A 10 9.65 -8.91 0.00
N ASP A 11 9.67 -9.96 0.83
CA ASP A 11 9.68 -9.83 2.29
C ASP A 11 10.84 -8.96 2.79
N GLU A 12 12.02 -9.12 2.18
CA GLU A 12 13.22 -8.33 2.52
C GLU A 12 13.06 -6.84 2.17
N GLN A 13 12.37 -6.52 1.07
CA GLN A 13 12.12 -5.13 0.68
C GLN A 13 11.07 -4.51 1.60
N TRP A 14 10.04 -5.28 1.93
CA TRP A 14 9.01 -4.86 2.88
C TRP A 14 9.62 -4.59 4.25
N ALA A 15 10.50 -5.45 4.76
CA ALA A 15 11.16 -5.29 6.05
C ALA A 15 11.96 -3.97 6.17
N LYS A 16 12.45 -3.42 5.06
CA LYS A 16 13.20 -2.14 5.05
C LYS A 16 12.30 -0.92 5.20
N ILE A 17 11.04 -1.00 4.75
CA ILE A 17 10.11 0.15 4.71
C ILE A 17 8.95 0.01 5.69
N SER A 18 8.70 -1.18 6.23
CA SER A 18 7.55 -1.48 7.10
C SER A 18 7.54 -0.61 8.36
N SER A 19 8.72 -0.19 8.84
CA SER A 19 8.88 0.71 10.00
C SER A 19 8.44 2.15 9.75
N LEU A 20 8.25 2.56 8.49
CA LEU A 20 7.72 3.88 8.15
C LEU A 20 6.22 3.98 8.38
N TYR A 21 5.53 2.84 8.39
CA TYR A 21 4.08 2.80 8.57
C TYR A 21 3.74 2.87 10.05
N PRO A 22 2.68 3.61 10.44
CA PRO A 22 2.20 3.58 11.81
C PRO A 22 1.81 2.14 12.17
N GLU A 23 1.98 1.75 13.43
CA GLU A 23 1.44 0.48 13.90
C GLU A 23 -0.05 0.41 13.54
N ALA A 24 -0.47 -0.71 12.94
CA ALA A 24 -1.86 -0.91 12.58
C ALA A 24 -2.70 -0.79 13.86
N ASN A 25 -3.45 0.32 14.02
CA ASN A 25 -4.27 0.54 15.21
C ASN A 25 -5.37 -0.54 15.28
N TYR A 26 -5.16 -1.56 16.12
CA TYR A 26 -6.08 -2.67 16.35
C TYR A 26 -7.24 -2.31 17.31
N LEU A 27 -7.68 -1.05 17.35
CA LEU A 27 -8.77 -0.63 18.21
C LEU A 27 -10.12 -0.92 17.54
N GLY A 28 -10.64 -2.13 17.75
CA GLY A 28 -11.99 -2.57 17.35
C GLY A 28 -12.02 -3.79 16.41
N ARG A 29 -13.21 -4.15 15.90
CA ARG A 29 -13.40 -5.28 14.96
C ARG A 29 -12.34 -5.19 13.86
N PRO A 30 -11.46 -6.20 13.69
CA PRO A 30 -10.29 -6.07 12.84
C PRO A 30 -10.74 -5.89 11.39
N ARG A 31 -10.73 -4.64 10.91
CA ARG A 31 -10.37 -4.41 9.52
C ARG A 31 -8.85 -4.47 9.53
N SER A 32 -8.30 -5.67 9.40
CA SER A 32 -6.88 -5.88 9.17
C SER A 32 -6.53 -5.27 7.81
N ILE A 33 -6.27 -3.97 7.82
CA ILE A 33 -5.78 -3.27 6.65
C ILE A 33 -4.31 -3.63 6.55
N ASP A 34 -3.99 -4.47 5.56
CA ASP A 34 -2.62 -4.84 5.28
C ASP A 34 -1.94 -3.71 4.49
N PHE A 35 -1.06 -2.96 5.16
CA PHE A 35 -0.31 -1.88 4.53
C PHE A 35 0.65 -2.37 3.45
N ARG A 36 1.07 -3.64 3.50
CA ARG A 36 1.85 -4.24 2.42
C ARG A 36 1.02 -4.34 1.15
N GLU A 37 -0.23 -4.80 1.26
CA GLU A 37 -1.11 -4.93 0.11
C GLU A 37 -1.52 -3.57 -0.46
N ILE A 38 -1.70 -2.55 0.38
CA ILE A 38 -1.87 -1.17 -0.12
C ILE A 38 -0.62 -0.69 -0.86
N THR A 39 0.56 -0.95 -0.32
CA THR A 39 1.82 -0.54 -0.93
C THR A 39 2.04 -1.24 -2.27
N ASN A 40 1.81 -2.56 -2.33
CA ASN A 40 1.85 -3.34 -3.56
C ASN A 40 0.88 -2.79 -4.62
N ALA A 41 -0.35 -2.43 -4.23
CA ALA A 41 -1.33 -1.82 -5.13
C ALA A 41 -0.85 -0.47 -5.69
N ILE A 42 -0.22 0.36 -4.86
CA ILE A 42 0.34 1.65 -5.28
C ILE A 42 1.52 1.44 -6.24
N LEU A 43 2.42 0.49 -5.95
CA LEU A 43 3.53 0.15 -6.83
C LEU A 43 3.06 -0.36 -8.18
N TYR A 44 2.03 -1.21 -8.19
CA TYR A 44 1.37 -1.66 -9.41
C TYR A 44 0.86 -0.48 -10.23
N LEU A 45 0.09 0.42 -9.63
CA LEU A 45 -0.46 1.60 -10.31
C LEU A 45 0.63 2.50 -10.90
N VAL A 46 1.70 2.77 -10.14
CA VAL A 46 2.82 3.61 -10.58
C VAL A 46 3.58 2.94 -11.73
N ARG A 47 3.81 1.62 -11.67
CA ARG A 47 4.54 0.90 -12.71
C ARG A 47 3.73 0.69 -13.99
N ALA A 48 2.44 0.37 -13.84
CA ALA A 48 1.51 0.11 -14.95
C ALA A 48 0.99 1.41 -15.60
N GLY A 49 1.01 2.53 -14.87
CA GLY A 49 0.52 3.82 -15.34
C GLY A 49 -0.99 3.87 -15.58
N CYS A 50 -1.76 2.99 -14.93
CA CYS A 50 -3.20 2.87 -15.17
C CYS A 50 -4.05 3.76 -14.21
N PRO A 51 -5.27 4.14 -14.63
CA PRO A 51 -6.21 4.83 -13.76
C PRO A 51 -6.54 4.01 -12.50
N TRP A 52 -6.69 4.67 -11.35
CA TRP A 52 -7.07 4.05 -10.07
C TRP A 52 -8.27 3.11 -10.14
N ARG A 53 -9.28 3.45 -10.95
CA ARG A 53 -10.50 2.63 -11.12
C ARG A 53 -10.26 1.31 -11.85
N LEU A 54 -9.14 1.18 -12.55
CA LEU A 54 -8.70 -0.03 -13.25
C LEU A 54 -7.73 -0.87 -12.42
N LEU A 55 -7.56 -0.55 -11.13
CA LEU A 55 -6.83 -1.42 -10.21
C LEU A 55 -7.46 -2.83 -10.24
N PRO A 56 -6.66 -3.89 -10.43
CA PRO A 56 -7.13 -5.26 -10.37
C PRO A 56 -7.91 -5.57 -9.08
N HIS A 57 -8.93 -6.42 -9.19
CA HIS A 57 -9.89 -6.71 -8.12
C HIS A 57 -9.32 -7.57 -6.99
N ASP A 58 -8.14 -8.14 -7.18
CA ASP A 58 -7.40 -8.91 -6.19
C ASP A 58 -6.65 -8.03 -5.19
N PHE A 59 -6.40 -6.75 -5.52
CA PHE A 59 -5.94 -5.74 -4.57
C PHE A 59 -7.07 -5.22 -3.68
N PRO A 60 -6.74 -4.56 -2.54
CA PRO A 60 -7.71 -3.78 -1.80
C PRO A 60 -8.45 -2.78 -2.69
N LYS A 61 -9.71 -2.47 -2.35
CA LYS A 61 -10.53 -1.54 -3.11
C LYS A 61 -9.78 -0.25 -3.41
N TRP A 62 -9.81 0.21 -4.66
CA TRP A 62 -9.06 1.38 -5.11
C TRP A 62 -9.33 2.63 -4.26
N GLN A 63 -10.54 2.80 -3.71
CA GLN A 63 -10.86 3.91 -2.81
C GLN A 63 -10.04 3.86 -1.52
N THR A 64 -9.85 2.66 -0.95
CA THR A 64 -9.01 2.45 0.24
C THR A 64 -7.56 2.71 -0.08
N VAL A 65 -7.05 2.18 -1.20
CA VAL A 65 -5.67 2.41 -1.63
C VAL A 65 -5.41 3.90 -1.85
N TYR A 66 -6.32 4.59 -2.55
CA TYR A 66 -6.23 6.03 -2.79
C TYR A 66 -6.31 6.85 -1.50
N TYR A 67 -7.18 6.48 -0.56
CA TYR A 67 -7.27 7.13 0.76
C TYR A 67 -5.92 7.10 1.49
N TYR A 68 -5.28 5.92 1.57
CA TYR A 68 -3.99 5.79 2.23
C TYR A 68 -2.86 6.48 1.47
N PHE A 69 -2.83 6.35 0.13
CA PHE A 69 -1.88 7.09 -0.70
C PHE A 69 -1.92 8.59 -0.42
N ARG A 70 -3.12 9.20 -0.44
CA ARG A 70 -3.30 10.63 -0.17
C ARG A 70 -2.94 11.01 1.26
N ARG A 71 -3.29 10.17 2.24
CA ARG A 71 -2.95 10.38 3.65
C ARG A 71 -1.44 10.38 3.85
N TRP A 72 -0.74 9.34 3.39
CA TRP A 72 0.71 9.20 3.52
C TRP A 72 1.48 10.26 2.76
N GLN A 73 0.99 10.69 1.60
CA GLN A 73 1.54 11.83 0.86
C GLN A 73 1.49 13.12 1.70
N LYS A 74 0.37 13.36 2.39
CA LYS A 74 0.18 14.54 3.27
C LYS A 74 1.03 14.46 4.53
N GLU A 75 1.15 13.26 5.11
CA GLU A 75 1.96 13.00 6.32
C GLU A 75 3.47 12.95 6.01
N GLY A 76 3.86 12.98 4.74
CA GLY A 76 5.27 12.93 4.33
C GLY A 76 5.93 11.57 4.58
N LEU A 77 5.16 10.48 4.66
CA LEU A 77 5.64 9.16 5.07
C LEU A 77 6.80 8.63 4.20
N TRP A 78 6.83 9.00 2.93
CA TRP A 78 7.89 8.62 1.98
C TRP A 78 8.83 9.78 1.61
N GLN A 79 8.76 10.90 2.33
CA GLN A 79 9.68 12.01 2.10
C GLN A 79 11.05 11.65 2.70
N LYS A 80 12.10 11.78 1.89
CA LYS A 80 13.47 11.66 2.36
C LYS A 80 13.76 12.90 3.22
N ASN A 81 14.05 12.71 4.50
CA ASN A 81 14.74 13.74 5.27
C ASN A 81 16.15 13.84 4.68
N SER A 82 16.41 14.92 3.93
CA SER A 82 17.73 15.28 3.38
C SER A 82 18.74 15.55 4.48
#